data_AF-A0A6P1A542-F1
#
_entry.id   AF-A0A6P1A542-F1
#
_cell.length_a   1.000
_cell.length_b   1.000
_cell.length_c   1.000
_cell.angle_alpha   90.00
_cell.angle_beta   90.00
_cell.angle_gamma   90.00
#
_symmetry.space_group_name_H-M   'P 1'
#
loop_
_entity.id
_entity.type
_entity.pdbx_description
1 polymer ?
#
loop_
_entity_poly.entity_id
_entity_poly.type
_entity_poly.pdbx_seq_one_letter_code
_entity_poly.pdbx_strand_id
1 'polypeptide(L)' 'MPETNFQIEWPDGNQELCYSPSLVVKKYFNAEQDYSLSEFVALSRTALQDGSDRVKAKFGFSCSKALGQLKIIEDKAKK' A
#
# COMPACT_ATOMS: atom_id res chain seq x y z
N MET A 1 -1.87 -3.41 -16.80
CA MET A 1 -1.87 -2.55 -15.60
C MET A 1 -0.44 -2.60 -15.10
N PRO A 2 0.23 -1.45 -14.91
CA PRO A 2 1.57 -1.47 -14.34
C PRO A 2 1.47 -1.79 -12.85
N GLU A 3 2.14 -2.87 -12.46
CA GLU A 3 2.54 -3.09 -11.08
C GLU A 3 3.59 -2.05 -10.68
N THR A 4 3.54 -1.60 -9.44
CA THR A 4 4.43 -0.58 -8.90
C THR A 4 4.93 -1.05 -7.55
N ASN A 5 6.23 -0.91 -7.35
CA ASN A 5 6.85 -1.06 -6.06
C ASN A 5 7.10 0.34 -5.50
N PHE A 6 6.78 0.52 -4.23
CA PHE A 6 7.06 1.76 -3.52
C PHE A 6 7.87 1.42 -2.27
N GLN A 7 8.91 2.20 -2.04
CA GLN A 7 9.75 2.06 -0.86
C GLN A 7 9.21 2.98 0.21
N ILE A 8 9.07 2.47 1.42
CA ILE A 8 8.66 3.22 2.59
C ILE A 8 9.75 3.11 3.66
N GLU A 9 9.87 4.15 4.46
CA GLU A 9 10.69 4.15 5.65
C GLU A 9 9.77 4.19 6.87
N TRP A 10 9.94 3.22 7.75
CA TRP A 10 9.24 3.13 9.02
C TRP A 10 9.89 4.10 10.03
N PRO A 11 9.15 4.56 11.06
CA PRO A 11 9.71 5.44 12.09
C PRO A 11 10.86 4.81 12.88
N ASP A 12 10.99 3.48 12.84
CA ASP A 12 12.10 2.72 13.43
C ASP A 12 13.40 2.77 12.56
N GLY A 13 13.37 3.49 11.43
CA GLY A 13 14.45 3.54 10.44
C GLY A 13 14.50 2.32 9.50
N ASN A 14 13.54 1.41 9.64
CA ASN A 14 13.46 0.23 8.79
C ASN A 14 12.89 0.60 7.42
N GLN A 15 13.54 0.18 6.33
CA GLN A 15 13.04 0.42 4.98
C GLN A 15 12.35 -0.83 4.45
N GLU A 16 11.18 -0.66 3.83
CA GLU A 16 10.40 -1.77 3.29
C GLU A 16 9.94 -1.48 1.86
N LEU A 17 10.12 -2.48 1.00
CA LEU A 17 9.65 -2.43 -0.37
C LEU A 17 8.24 -3.01 -0.46
N CYS A 18 7.24 -2.15 -0.59
CA CYS A 18 5.85 -2.55 -0.69
C CYS A 18 5.44 -2.76 -2.16
N TYR A 19 4.74 -3.87 -2.42
CA TYR A 19 4.16 -4.16 -3.73
C TYR A 19 2.74 -3.58 -3.85
N SER A 20 2.49 -2.84 -4.92
CA SER A 20 1.14 -2.37 -5.29
C SER A 20 0.77 -2.84 -6.69
N PRO A 21 -0.38 -3.51 -6.88
CA PRO A 21 -0.84 -3.95 -8.20
C PRO A 21 -1.39 -2.79 -9.06
N SER A 22 -1.27 -1.54 -8.59
CA SER A 22 -1.77 -0.35 -9.30
C SER A 22 -0.98 0.90 -8.93
N LEU A 23 -1.01 1.90 -9.83
CA LEU A 23 -0.44 3.23 -9.58
C LEU A 23 -1.24 4.09 -8.60
N VAL A 24 -2.36 3.58 -8.09
CA VAL A 24 -3.25 4.36 -7.20
C VAL A 24 -2.55 4.74 -5.90
N VAL A 25 -1.60 3.93 -5.43
CA VAL A 25 -0.69 4.25 -4.32
C VAL A 25 -0.10 5.66 -4.45
N LYS A 26 0.31 6.09 -5.65
CA LYS A 26 0.86 7.44 -5.89
C LYS A 26 -0.15 8.59 -5.75
N LYS A 27 -1.45 8.29 -5.71
CA LYS A 27 -2.50 9.28 -5.43
C LYS A 27 -2.74 9.48 -3.94
N TYR A 28 -2.43 8.47 -3.13
CA TYR A 28 -2.59 8.51 -1.68
C TYR A 28 -1.31 8.94 -0.98
N PHE A 29 -0.15 8.58 -1.53
CA PHE A 29 1.15 8.99 -1.00
C PHE A 29 1.75 10.06 -1.89
N ASN A 30 1.96 11.24 -1.31
CA ASN A 30 2.82 12.27 -1.88
C ASN A 30 4.29 11.98 -1.56
N ALA A 31 5.16 12.29 -2.52
CA ALA A 31 6.59 12.33 -2.29
C ALA A 31 6.89 13.43 -1.25
N GLU A 32 7.91 13.20 -0.42
CA GLU A 32 8.42 14.20 0.55
C GLU A 32 7.40 14.60 1.63
N GLN A 33 6.38 13.77 1.87
CA GLN A 33 5.41 13.99 2.92
C GLN A 33 5.54 12.95 4.02
N ASP A 34 5.71 13.42 5.25
CA ASP A 34 5.68 12.59 6.45
C ASP A 34 4.23 12.25 6.82
N TYR A 35 3.97 10.97 7.01
CA TYR A 35 2.68 10.49 7.50
C TYR A 35 2.88 9.84 8.87
N SER A 36 1.98 10.13 9.81
CA SER A 36 1.92 9.33 11.03
C SER A 36 1.60 7.88 10.68
N LEU A 37 2.10 6.95 11.49
CA LEU A 37 1.92 5.52 11.28
C LEU A 37 0.44 5.12 11.04
N SER A 38 -0.48 5.69 11.83
CA SER A 38 -1.92 5.45 11.70
C SER A 38 -2.50 5.98 10.37
N GLU A 39 -2.07 7.17 9.94
CA GLU A 39 -2.44 7.76 8.65
C GLU A 39 -1.90 6.92 7.50
N PHE A 40 -0.63 6.51 7.58
CA PHE A 40 0.01 5.66 6.58
C PHE A 40 -0.72 4.33 6.40
N VAL A 41 -1.13 3.68 7.50
CA VAL A 41 -1.92 2.44 7.46
C VAL A 41 -3.29 2.67 6.85
N ALA A 42 -3.99 3.74 7.23
CA ALA A 42 -5.30 4.09 6.68
C ALA A 42 -5.24 4.39 5.17
N LEU A 43 -4.23 5.15 4.74
CA LEU A 43 -3.96 5.45 3.33
C LEU A 43 -3.58 4.19 2.56
N SER A 44 -2.70 3.36 3.10
CA SER A 44 -2.30 2.08 2.49
C SER A 44 -3.50 1.16 2.30
N ARG A 45 -4.37 1.06 3.31
CA ARG A 45 -5.62 0.29 3.24
C ARG A 45 -6.51 0.80 2.11
N THR A 46 -6.72 2.10 2.06
CA THR A 46 -7.57 2.73 1.03
C THR A 46 -6.98 2.55 -0.36
N ALA A 47 -5.67 2.75 -0.51
CA ALA A 47 -4.94 2.57 -1.77
C ALA A 47 -4.98 1.11 -2.27
N LEU A 48 -4.72 0.14 -1.39
CA LEU A 48 -4.72 -1.28 -1.75
C LEU A 48 -6.13 -1.79 -2.02
N GLN A 49 -7.15 -1.28 -1.30
CA GLN A 49 -8.55 -1.59 -1.55
C GLN A 49 -9.01 -1.05 -2.91
N ASP A 50 -8.73 0.21 -3.22
CA ASP A 50 -9.04 0.83 -4.52
C ASP A 50 -8.31 0.12 -5.67
N GLY A 51 -7.01 -0.16 -5.48
CA GLY A 51 -6.22 -0.91 -6.45
C GLY A 51 -6.79 -2.31 -6.70
N SER A 52 -7.21 -3.01 -5.65
CA SER A 52 -7.83 -4.33 -5.75
C SER A 52 -9.19 -4.26 -6.46
N ASP A 53 -10.01 -3.24 -6.19
CA ASP A 53 -11.30 -3.06 -6.86
C ASP A 53 -11.12 -2.79 -8.36
N ARG A 54 -10.16 -1.95 -8.73
CA ARG A 54 -9.81 -1.70 -10.14
C ARG A 54 -9.30 -2.95 -10.84
N VAL A 55 -8.43 -3.72 -10.18
CA VAL A 55 -7.95 -5.01 -10.70
C VAL A 55 -9.11 -6.00 -10.84
N LYS A 56 -10.01 -6.09 -9.86
CA LYS A 56 -11.20 -6.93 -9.91
C LYS A 56 -12.14 -6.53 -11.05
N ALA A 57 -12.36 -5.23 -11.26
CA ALA A 57 -13.15 -4.73 -12.37
C ALA A 57 -12.53 -5.03 -13.73
N LYS A 58 -11.19 -5.05 -13.83
CA LYS A 58 -10.47 -5.29 -15.09
C LYS A 58 -10.19 -6.76 -15.40
N PHE A 59 -9.91 -7.56 -14.37
CA PHE A 59 -9.43 -8.94 -14.48
C PHE A 59 -10.39 -9.97 -13.86
N GLY A 60 -11.38 -9.55 -13.08
CA GLY A 60 -12.36 -10.43 -12.45
C GLY A 60 -11.92 -11.05 -11.12
N PHE A 61 -10.70 -10.79 -10.64
CA PHE A 61 -10.17 -11.33 -9.39
C PHE A 61 -9.55 -10.26 -8.48
N SER A 62 -9.69 -10.45 -7.16
CA SER A 62 -9.06 -9.60 -6.15
C SER A 62 -7.59 -9.97 -5.94
N CYS A 63 -6.72 -8.98 -5.76
CA CYS A 63 -5.28 -9.23 -5.62
C CYS A 63 -4.92 -9.68 -4.19
N SER A 64 -4.73 -10.98 -3.97
CA SER A 64 -4.31 -11.53 -2.66
C SER A 64 -2.97 -10.98 -2.18
N LYS A 65 -2.06 -10.64 -3.12
CA LYS A 65 -0.77 -10.01 -2.80
C LYS A 65 -0.95 -8.65 -2.12
N ALA A 66 -1.91 -7.84 -2.56
CA ALA A 66 -2.19 -6.54 -1.97
C ALA A 66 -2.69 -6.67 -0.53
N LEU A 67 -3.59 -7.63 -0.27
CA LEU A 67 -4.09 -7.91 1.09
C LEU A 67 -2.98 -8.44 2.01
N GLY A 68 -2.11 -9.31 1.50
CA GLY A 68 -0.93 -9.77 2.24
C GLY A 68 0.00 -8.63 2.63
N GLN A 69 0.28 -7.72 1.68
CA GLN A 69 1.09 -6.55 1.93
C GLN A 69 0.47 -5.62 2.99
N LEU A 70 -0.84 -5.37 2.91
CA LEU A 70 -1.55 -4.57 3.91
C LEU A 70 -1.41 -5.15 5.31
N LYS A 71 -1.55 -6.48 5.44
CA LYS A 71 -1.46 -7.15 6.74
C LYS A 71 -0.05 -7.01 7.35
N ILE A 72 1.00 -7.09 6.53
CA ILE A 72 2.39 -6.86 6.98
C ILE A 72 2.56 -5.43 7.47
N ILE A 73 2.04 -4.45 6.72
CA ILE A 73 2.04 -3.03 7.08
C ILE A 73 1.30 -2.81 8.41
N GLU A 74 0.10 -3.37 8.57
CA GLU A 74 -0.68 -3.26 9.82
C GLU A 74 0.02 -3.92 11.01
N ASP A 75 0.69 -5.05 10.81
CA ASP A 75 1.42 -5.76 11.86
C ASP A 75 2.66 -4.97 12.30
N LYS A 76 3.44 -4.45 11.35
CA LYS A 76 4.57 -3.57 11.65
C LYS A 76 4.15 -2.26 12.29
N ALA A 77 3.01 -1.70 11.88
CA ALA A 77 2.48 -0.48 12.47
C ALA A 77 1.97 -0.64 13.91
N LYS A 78 1.74 -1.87 14.38
CA LYS A 78 1.34 -2.15 15.76
C LYS A 78 2.52 -2.39 16.70
N LYS A 79 3.71 -2.58 16.15
CA LYS A 79 4.90 -2.98 16.88
C LYS A 79 5.70 -1.75 17.32
#